data_AF-A0A417XYU7-F1
#
_entry.id   AF-A0A417XYU7-F1
#
_cell.length_a   1.000
_cell.length_b   1.000
_cell.length_c   1.000
_cell.angle_alpha   90.00
_cell.angle_beta   90.00
_cell.angle_gamma   90.00
#
_symmetry.space_group_name_H-M   'P 1'
#
loop_
_entity.id
_entity.type
_entity.pdbx_description
1 polymer ?
#
loop_
_entity_poly.entity_id
_entity_poly.type
_entity_poly.pdbx_seq_one_letter_code
_entity_poly.pdbx_strand_id
1 'polypeptide(L)'
;MLEAASSEVPRRLVLIHRDLDVVMRWIAAGSLLLDEDSAARLTFRALVDDPSRTDAAVVGVSPEFELEPIVGAHVIDLERRTASDVQPSASSRARVAALLEDTSSTDRPAFDLATRWEPYVGAGLAARAASALHGAIPTADAWTLALELVEALEGAAETDPLVDPDPTITSALAAWSPSTADEIRTARETRDRMARAGATELAAVLDRVSRDGLERLVAALAADLAAHDRAAELSVVNGTWDWLADEPEAAAIHPWLEAAVVGHLPREQRAEALPGVQLRIATWPIAIGRPILPRDNLLVAAWLRHQGIDARLAAVVRNGLTGLRSGQGSSDPSYDELLDAVLHAPYRGADFPDEELAELTIGYAPVHERIEAARSHAKDRANATLKPLLGDLAEWGPAVAPHLGECLLDAVDARAVEYVATEAGDWAGDGVRSALRSRFAAAGKSGTARSDVVLRALKIADGPHAAMAGGALAFLTEDLKSTTLARIRGEWERPARDRLDALLRSARPDRRRGLGGRFGKAKGA
;
A
#
# COMPACT_ATOMS: atom_id res chain seq x y z
N MET A 1 -46.36 -25.29 -15.11
CA MET A 1 -47.49 -26.20 -15.41
C MET A 1 -47.85 -27.05 -14.21
N LEU A 2 -46.90 -27.75 -13.59
CA LEU A 2 -47.16 -28.48 -12.34
C LEU A 2 -47.63 -27.58 -11.20
N GLU A 3 -47.05 -26.39 -11.04
CA GLU A 3 -47.56 -25.36 -10.11
C GLU A 3 -49.06 -25.06 -10.33
N ALA A 4 -49.54 -25.05 -11.57
CA ALA A 4 -50.94 -24.83 -11.88
C ALA A 4 -51.80 -26.08 -11.54
N ALA A 5 -51.23 -27.27 -11.68
CA ALA A 5 -51.88 -28.53 -11.31
C ALA A 5 -51.98 -28.73 -9.79
N SER A 6 -51.07 -28.12 -9.01
CA SER A 6 -51.08 -28.14 -7.55
C SER A 6 -51.73 -26.91 -6.90
N SER A 7 -52.22 -25.95 -7.71
CA SER A 7 -52.87 -24.73 -7.20
C SER A 7 -54.27 -24.98 -6.62
N GLU A 8 -54.82 -24.00 -5.89
CA GLU A 8 -56.18 -24.07 -5.33
C GLU A 8 -57.27 -24.31 -6.39
N VAL A 9 -57.06 -23.82 -7.61
CA VAL A 9 -57.91 -24.09 -8.77
C VAL A 9 -57.09 -24.93 -9.76
N PRO A 10 -56.96 -26.25 -9.50
CA PRO A 10 -56.00 -27.08 -10.21
C PRO A 10 -56.35 -27.15 -11.68
N ARG A 11 -55.38 -26.82 -12.54
CA ARG A 11 -55.45 -27.08 -13.98
C ARG A 11 -54.72 -28.38 -14.29
N ARG A 12 -55.45 -29.35 -14.83
CA ARG A 12 -54.90 -30.68 -15.16
C ARG A 12 -53.70 -30.55 -16.11
N LEU A 13 -52.64 -31.30 -15.83
CA LEU A 13 -51.49 -31.47 -16.72
C LEU A 13 -51.57 -32.83 -17.40
N VAL A 14 -51.49 -32.86 -18.72
CA VAL A 14 -51.47 -34.07 -19.53
C VAL A 14 -50.09 -34.24 -20.16
N LEU A 15 -49.45 -35.39 -19.92
CA LEU A 15 -48.17 -35.77 -20.52
C LEU A 15 -48.42 -36.85 -21.57
N ILE A 16 -48.10 -36.59 -22.83
CA ILE A 16 -48.30 -37.56 -23.93
C ILE A 16 -46.97 -38.23 -24.24
N HIS A 17 -46.90 -39.55 -24.02
CA HIS A 17 -45.76 -40.39 -24.39
C HIS A 17 -46.14 -41.88 -24.34
N ARG A 18 -45.62 -42.71 -25.26
CA ARG A 18 -45.89 -44.17 -25.27
C ARG A 18 -45.22 -44.95 -24.13
N ASP A 19 -44.08 -44.44 -23.64
CA ASP A 19 -43.27 -45.10 -22.61
C ASP A 19 -43.65 -44.58 -21.21
N LEU A 20 -44.10 -45.51 -20.34
CA LEU A 20 -44.42 -45.25 -18.95
C LEU A 20 -43.23 -44.67 -18.19
N ASP A 21 -42.03 -45.18 -18.41
CA ASP A 21 -40.84 -44.78 -17.67
C ASP A 21 -40.50 -43.32 -17.95
N VAL A 22 -40.70 -42.87 -19.19
CA VAL A 22 -40.50 -41.46 -19.56
C VAL A 22 -41.55 -40.58 -18.88
N VAL A 23 -42.83 -40.95 -18.92
CA VAL A 23 -43.89 -40.20 -18.22
C VAL A 23 -43.58 -40.09 -16.74
N MET A 24 -43.24 -41.21 -16.09
CA MET A 24 -42.94 -41.26 -14.67
C MET A 24 -41.71 -40.45 -14.31
N ARG A 25 -40.66 -40.45 -15.14
CA ARG A 25 -39.48 -39.59 -14.95
C ARG A 25 -39.81 -38.10 -15.02
N TRP A 26 -40.67 -37.69 -15.95
CA TRP A 26 -41.10 -36.29 -16.05
C TRP A 26 -41.98 -35.86 -14.87
N ILE A 27 -42.87 -36.74 -14.39
CA ILE A 27 -43.66 -36.49 -13.17
C ILE A 27 -42.73 -36.36 -11.97
N ALA A 28 -41.79 -37.30 -11.81
CA ALA A 28 -40.83 -37.29 -10.70
C ALA A 28 -39.96 -36.02 -10.75
N ALA A 29 -39.31 -35.73 -11.88
CA ALA A 29 -38.48 -34.54 -12.05
C ALA A 29 -39.26 -33.25 -11.78
N GLY A 30 -40.50 -33.18 -12.27
CA GLY A 30 -41.35 -32.03 -12.02
C GLY A 30 -41.83 -31.90 -10.57
N SER A 31 -42.09 -33.02 -9.89
CA SER A 31 -42.48 -33.01 -8.47
C SER A 31 -41.36 -32.55 -7.54
N LEU A 32 -40.09 -32.75 -7.93
CA LEU A 32 -38.93 -32.21 -7.20
C LEU A 32 -38.89 -30.68 -7.22
N LEU A 33 -39.55 -30.04 -8.18
CA LEU A 33 -39.58 -28.57 -8.31
C LEU A 33 -40.69 -27.92 -7.49
N LEU A 34 -41.61 -28.71 -6.91
CA LEU A 34 -42.72 -28.23 -6.08
C LEU A 34 -42.29 -28.16 -4.61
N ASP A 35 -42.98 -27.32 -3.83
CA ASP A 35 -42.88 -27.37 -2.36
C ASP A 35 -43.44 -28.68 -1.79
N GLU A 36 -43.02 -29.05 -0.58
CA GLU A 36 -43.37 -30.32 0.05
C GLU A 36 -44.89 -30.56 0.11
N ASP A 37 -45.67 -29.54 0.48
CA ASP A 37 -47.13 -29.62 0.59
C ASP A 37 -47.81 -29.78 -0.78
N SER A 38 -47.35 -29.02 -1.78
CA SER A 38 -47.84 -29.15 -3.16
C SER A 38 -47.46 -30.49 -3.78
N ALA A 39 -46.25 -30.97 -3.54
CA ALA A 39 -45.80 -32.29 -3.99
C ALA A 39 -46.61 -33.42 -3.33
N ALA A 40 -46.88 -33.31 -2.02
CA ALA A 40 -47.67 -34.29 -1.28
C ALA A 40 -49.15 -34.32 -1.73
N ARG A 41 -49.70 -33.18 -2.16
CA ARG A 41 -51.06 -33.08 -2.70
C ARG A 41 -51.18 -33.46 -4.17
N LEU A 42 -50.07 -33.66 -4.87
CA LEU A 42 -50.06 -33.93 -6.31
C LEU A 42 -50.56 -35.36 -6.59
N THR A 43 -51.75 -35.48 -7.16
CA THR A 43 -52.28 -36.77 -7.62
C THR A 43 -51.90 -37.02 -9.06
N PHE A 44 -51.45 -38.24 -9.37
CA PHE A 44 -51.10 -38.62 -10.73
C PHE A 44 -51.54 -40.03 -11.14
N ARG A 45 -51.77 -40.18 -12.44
CA ARG A 45 -52.05 -41.45 -13.13
C ARG A 45 -51.30 -41.47 -14.45
N ALA A 46 -50.75 -42.61 -14.86
CA ALA A 46 -49.99 -42.73 -16.11
C ALA A 46 -50.61 -43.80 -17.02
N LEU A 47 -50.49 -43.57 -18.34
CA LEU A 47 -51.04 -44.38 -19.41
C LEU A 47 -52.55 -44.64 -19.30
N VAL A 48 -53.34 -43.59 -19.06
CA VAL A 48 -54.81 -43.70 -19.10
C VAL A 48 -55.34 -43.58 -20.53
N ASP A 49 -56.48 -44.21 -20.78
CA ASP A 49 -57.21 -44.19 -22.05
C ASP A 49 -58.02 -42.90 -22.24
N ASP A 50 -58.62 -42.38 -21.17
CA ASP A 50 -59.37 -41.12 -21.19
C ASP A 50 -58.88 -40.14 -20.09
N PRO A 51 -58.09 -39.11 -20.46
CA PRO A 51 -57.59 -38.13 -19.50
C PRO A 51 -58.67 -37.22 -18.94
N SER A 52 -59.86 -37.11 -19.57
CA SER A 52 -60.95 -36.25 -19.10
C SER A 52 -61.68 -36.87 -17.91
N ARG A 53 -61.84 -38.20 -17.90
CA ARG A 53 -62.52 -38.98 -16.86
C ARG A 53 -61.65 -39.35 -15.67
N THR A 54 -60.33 -39.22 -15.80
CA THR A 54 -59.38 -39.60 -14.76
C THR A 54 -59.34 -38.54 -13.65
N ASP A 55 -59.60 -38.95 -12.41
CA ASP A 55 -59.47 -38.08 -11.23
C ASP A 55 -58.02 -37.99 -10.76
N ALA A 56 -57.20 -37.24 -11.51
CA ALA A 56 -55.84 -36.90 -11.16
C ALA A 56 -55.45 -35.52 -11.69
N ALA A 57 -54.57 -34.83 -10.96
CA ALA A 57 -54.02 -33.53 -11.36
C ALA A 57 -53.02 -33.66 -12.51
N VAL A 58 -52.25 -34.75 -12.55
CA VAL A 58 -51.29 -35.07 -13.62
C VAL A 58 -51.63 -36.40 -14.26
N VAL A 59 -51.76 -36.41 -15.58
CA VAL A 59 -52.23 -37.57 -16.34
C VAL A 59 -51.26 -37.88 -17.47
N GLY A 60 -50.65 -39.06 -17.45
CA GLY A 60 -49.90 -39.61 -18.57
C GLY A 60 -50.83 -40.33 -19.54
N VAL A 61 -50.65 -40.12 -20.84
CA VAL A 61 -51.50 -40.68 -21.89
C VAL A 61 -50.64 -41.24 -23.02
N SER A 62 -51.01 -42.42 -23.52
CA SER A 62 -50.38 -42.99 -24.72
C SER A 62 -50.93 -42.31 -25.98
N PRO A 63 -50.08 -41.94 -26.96
CA PRO A 63 -50.54 -41.39 -28.24
C PRO A 63 -51.32 -42.41 -29.10
N GLU A 64 -51.35 -43.69 -28.71
CA GLU A 64 -52.13 -44.74 -29.39
C GLU A 64 -53.64 -44.62 -29.14
N PHE A 65 -54.03 -43.86 -28.11
CA PHE A 65 -55.43 -43.54 -27.87
C PHE A 65 -55.86 -42.37 -28.77
N GLU A 66 -57.02 -42.46 -29.41
CA GLU A 66 -57.59 -41.37 -30.20
C GLU A 66 -57.99 -40.21 -29.27
N LEU A 67 -57.09 -39.23 -29.11
CA LEU A 67 -57.32 -38.10 -28.22
C LEU A 67 -58.08 -36.99 -28.94
N GLU A 68 -59.29 -36.71 -28.46
CA GLU A 68 -59.95 -35.45 -28.73
C GLU A 68 -59.13 -34.27 -28.16
N PRO A 69 -59.23 -33.05 -28.74
CA PRO A 69 -58.58 -31.87 -28.19
C PRO A 69 -58.94 -31.69 -26.71
N ILE A 70 -57.95 -31.80 -25.83
CA ILE A 70 -58.17 -31.71 -24.39
C ILE A 70 -58.33 -30.25 -24.01
N VAL A 71 -59.58 -29.82 -23.84
CA VAL A 71 -59.92 -28.44 -23.44
C VAL A 71 -59.77 -28.28 -21.93
N GLY A 72 -59.16 -27.18 -21.50
CA GLY A 72 -59.02 -26.85 -20.07
C GLY A 72 -57.87 -27.53 -19.34
N ALA A 73 -57.00 -28.24 -20.05
CA ALA A 73 -55.77 -28.83 -19.52
C ALA A 73 -54.52 -28.19 -20.15
N HIS A 74 -53.41 -28.27 -19.44
CA HIS A 74 -52.08 -28.05 -20.02
C HIS A 74 -51.59 -29.38 -20.60
N VAL A 75 -51.09 -29.36 -21.83
CA VAL A 75 -50.63 -30.55 -22.54
C VAL A 75 -49.14 -30.41 -22.84
N ILE A 76 -48.36 -31.42 -22.49
CA ILE A 76 -46.96 -31.59 -22.93
C ILE A 76 -46.91 -32.89 -23.73
N ASP A 77 -46.67 -32.76 -25.03
CA ASP A 77 -46.36 -33.88 -25.90
C ASP A 77 -44.86 -34.09 -25.91
N LEU A 78 -44.40 -35.10 -25.16
CA LEU A 78 -42.99 -35.41 -24.97
C LEU A 78 -42.38 -36.05 -26.23
N GLU A 79 -43.19 -36.71 -27.06
CA GLU A 79 -42.73 -37.28 -28.32
C GLU A 79 -42.50 -36.21 -29.38
N ARG A 80 -43.47 -35.30 -29.52
CA ARG A 80 -43.40 -34.20 -30.50
C ARG A 80 -42.64 -32.99 -29.97
N ARG A 81 -42.27 -32.99 -28.69
CA ARG A 81 -41.61 -31.89 -27.97
C ARG A 81 -42.39 -30.58 -28.09
N THR A 82 -43.71 -30.67 -28.00
CA THR A 82 -44.61 -29.52 -27.99
C THR A 82 -45.26 -29.39 -26.63
N ALA A 83 -45.50 -28.16 -26.17
CA ALA A 83 -46.18 -27.90 -24.91
C ALA A 83 -47.22 -26.79 -25.10
N SER A 84 -48.28 -26.79 -24.28
CA SER A 84 -49.18 -25.64 -24.19
C SER A 84 -48.40 -24.37 -23.88
N ASP A 85 -48.83 -23.25 -24.47
CA ASP A 85 -48.21 -21.96 -24.18
C ASP A 85 -48.51 -21.54 -22.73
N VAL A 86 -47.50 -21.64 -21.89
CA VAL A 86 -47.56 -21.28 -20.47
C VAL A 86 -46.30 -20.50 -20.15
N GLN A 87 -46.48 -19.29 -19.65
CA GLN A 87 -45.37 -18.49 -19.16
C GLN A 87 -44.86 -19.10 -17.84
N PRO A 88 -43.59 -19.55 -17.77
CA PRO A 88 -43.04 -20.09 -16.53
C PRO A 88 -42.94 -19.02 -15.45
N SER A 89 -43.20 -19.38 -14.20
CA SER A 89 -42.99 -18.49 -13.05
C SER A 89 -41.49 -18.15 -12.90
N ALA A 90 -41.19 -17.06 -12.19
CA ALA A 90 -39.80 -16.73 -11.86
C ALA A 90 -39.14 -17.84 -11.02
N SER A 91 -39.89 -18.42 -10.09
CA SER A 91 -39.46 -19.55 -9.25
C SER A 91 -39.12 -20.79 -10.06
N SER A 92 -40.06 -21.23 -10.91
CA SER A 92 -39.85 -22.37 -11.82
C SER A 92 -38.60 -22.17 -12.68
N ARG A 93 -38.37 -20.97 -13.23
CA ARG A 93 -37.17 -20.68 -14.03
C ARG A 93 -35.89 -20.76 -13.19
N ALA A 94 -35.87 -20.18 -12.00
CA ALA A 94 -34.70 -20.18 -11.14
C ALA A 94 -34.34 -21.61 -10.67
N ARG A 95 -35.35 -22.40 -10.24
CA ARG A 95 -35.16 -23.79 -9.80
C ARG A 95 -34.71 -24.70 -10.94
N VAL A 96 -35.31 -24.57 -12.13
CA VAL A 96 -34.89 -25.34 -13.31
C VAL A 96 -33.51 -24.93 -13.78
N ALA A 97 -33.18 -23.64 -13.78
CA ALA A 97 -31.83 -23.19 -14.11
C ALA A 97 -30.80 -23.79 -13.15
N ALA A 98 -31.05 -23.72 -11.84
CA ALA A 98 -30.19 -24.32 -10.83
C ALA A 98 -30.06 -25.85 -11.01
N LEU A 99 -31.16 -26.56 -11.29
CA LEU A 99 -31.16 -28.00 -11.55
C LEU A 99 -30.40 -28.39 -12.83
N LEU A 100 -30.46 -27.56 -13.89
CA LEU A 100 -29.81 -27.86 -15.16
C LEU A 100 -28.33 -27.47 -15.18
N GLU A 101 -27.94 -26.48 -14.38
CA GLU A 101 -26.54 -26.10 -14.17
C GLU A 101 -25.79 -27.13 -13.32
N ASP A 102 -26.50 -27.93 -12.52
CA ASP A 102 -25.93 -29.01 -11.71
C ASP A 102 -26.17 -30.41 -12.31
N THR A 103 -25.09 -31.08 -12.72
CA THR A 103 -25.12 -32.47 -13.20
C THR A 103 -25.09 -33.52 -12.09
N SER A 104 -24.98 -33.12 -10.82
CA SER A 104 -24.58 -34.00 -9.71
C SER A 104 -25.58 -34.20 -8.59
N SER A 105 -26.55 -33.31 -8.34
CA SER A 105 -27.51 -33.49 -7.25
C SER A 105 -28.97 -33.57 -7.72
N THR A 106 -29.64 -34.66 -7.32
CA THR A 106 -31.11 -34.81 -7.33
C THR A 106 -31.68 -34.57 -5.93
N ASP A 107 -30.97 -33.84 -5.09
CA ASP A 107 -31.23 -33.79 -3.65
C ASP A 107 -32.37 -32.80 -3.35
N ARG A 108 -33.53 -33.39 -3.05
CA ARG A 108 -34.77 -32.73 -2.58
C ARG A 108 -34.55 -31.64 -1.50
N PRO A 109 -33.60 -31.75 -0.55
CA PRO A 109 -33.36 -30.71 0.46
C PRO A 109 -33.06 -29.32 -0.12
N ALA A 110 -32.42 -29.21 -1.28
CA ALA A 110 -32.12 -27.91 -1.89
C ALA A 110 -33.40 -27.18 -2.37
N PHE A 111 -34.38 -27.91 -2.90
CA PHE A 111 -35.64 -27.31 -3.35
C PHE A 111 -36.54 -26.87 -2.19
N ASP A 112 -36.54 -27.64 -1.10
CA ASP A 112 -37.29 -27.31 0.11
C ASP A 112 -36.72 -26.05 0.78
N LEU A 113 -35.38 -25.92 0.84
CA LEU A 113 -34.72 -24.70 1.34
C LEU A 113 -34.95 -23.49 0.44
N ALA A 114 -34.83 -23.66 -0.88
CA ALA A 114 -35.13 -22.58 -1.83
C ALA A 114 -36.56 -22.08 -1.67
N THR A 115 -37.53 -22.98 -1.50
CA THR A 115 -38.92 -22.62 -1.25
C THR A 115 -39.09 -21.87 0.07
N ARG A 116 -38.40 -22.31 1.12
CA ARG A 116 -38.45 -21.66 2.44
C ARG A 116 -37.91 -20.22 2.40
N TRP A 117 -36.84 -19.98 1.65
CA TRP A 117 -36.20 -18.66 1.58
C TRP A 117 -36.82 -17.72 0.55
N GLU A 118 -37.45 -18.25 -0.50
CA GLU A 118 -38.01 -17.48 -1.61
C GLU A 118 -38.92 -16.30 -1.19
N PRO A 119 -39.82 -16.43 -0.20
CA PRO A 119 -40.67 -15.32 0.25
C PRO A 119 -39.88 -14.10 0.75
N TYR A 120 -38.66 -14.32 1.25
CA TYR A 120 -37.84 -13.28 1.89
C TYR A 120 -36.81 -12.69 0.95
N VAL A 121 -36.12 -13.54 0.19
CA VAL A 121 -34.94 -13.14 -0.60
C VAL A 121 -35.17 -13.20 -2.11
N GLY A 122 -36.35 -13.64 -2.53
CA GLY A 122 -36.72 -13.85 -3.92
C GLY A 122 -36.19 -15.15 -4.50
N ALA A 123 -36.88 -15.64 -5.54
CA ALA A 123 -36.64 -16.94 -6.16
C ALA A 123 -35.19 -17.16 -6.63
N GLY A 124 -34.53 -16.12 -7.18
CA GLY A 124 -33.21 -16.24 -7.76
C GLY A 124 -32.12 -16.51 -6.72
N LEU A 125 -32.07 -15.69 -5.66
CA LEU A 125 -31.09 -15.87 -4.58
C LEU A 125 -31.40 -17.12 -3.76
N ALA A 126 -32.67 -17.39 -3.47
CA ALA A 126 -33.08 -18.57 -2.72
C ALA A 126 -32.66 -19.88 -3.41
N ALA A 127 -32.90 -20.01 -4.73
CA ALA A 127 -32.48 -21.18 -5.50
C ALA A 127 -30.95 -21.32 -5.55
N ARG A 128 -30.23 -20.23 -5.87
CA ARG A 128 -28.76 -20.25 -5.92
C ARG A 128 -28.13 -20.62 -4.57
N ALA A 129 -28.58 -19.99 -3.49
CA ALA A 129 -28.06 -20.24 -2.15
C ALA A 129 -28.36 -21.68 -1.71
N ALA A 130 -29.58 -22.18 -1.92
CA ALA A 130 -29.93 -23.53 -1.50
C ALA A 130 -29.14 -24.61 -2.25
N SER A 131 -28.92 -24.42 -3.56
CA SER A 131 -28.07 -25.30 -4.34
C SER A 131 -26.60 -25.24 -3.87
N ALA A 132 -26.03 -24.05 -3.68
CA ALA A 132 -24.63 -23.94 -3.26
C ALA A 132 -24.38 -24.50 -1.84
N LEU A 133 -25.27 -24.23 -0.89
CA LEU A 133 -25.10 -24.61 0.52
C LEU A 133 -25.33 -26.10 0.78
N HIS A 134 -26.11 -26.79 -0.06
CA HIS A 134 -26.31 -28.23 0.03
C HIS A 134 -25.26 -29.04 -0.77
N GLY A 135 -24.22 -28.39 -1.28
CA GLY A 135 -23.14 -29.06 -2.02
C GLY A 135 -23.52 -29.47 -3.44
N ALA A 136 -24.66 -29.01 -3.96
CA ALA A 136 -25.09 -29.24 -5.35
C ALA A 136 -24.16 -28.53 -6.33
N ILE A 137 -23.59 -27.38 -5.94
CA ILE A 137 -22.66 -26.64 -6.78
C ILE A 137 -21.31 -26.54 -6.05
N PRO A 138 -20.24 -27.19 -6.53
CA PRO A 138 -18.89 -26.96 -6.03
C PRO A 138 -18.45 -25.57 -6.46
N THR A 139 -18.87 -24.56 -5.69
CA THR A 139 -18.51 -23.17 -5.92
C THR A 139 -17.44 -22.75 -4.93
N ALA A 140 -16.49 -21.95 -5.42
CA ALA A 140 -15.58 -21.20 -4.56
C ALA A 140 -16.31 -20.13 -3.71
N ASP A 141 -17.62 -19.98 -3.91
CA ASP A 141 -18.44 -18.84 -3.49
C ASP A 141 -19.59 -19.24 -2.54
N ALA A 142 -19.62 -20.47 -2.01
CA ALA A 142 -20.70 -20.93 -1.11
C ALA A 142 -20.84 -20.02 0.12
N TRP A 143 -19.73 -19.51 0.65
CA TRP A 143 -19.72 -18.54 1.74
C TRP A 143 -20.21 -17.15 1.29
N THR A 144 -19.92 -16.74 0.04
CA THR A 144 -20.42 -15.47 -0.52
C THR A 144 -21.93 -15.52 -0.64
N LEU A 145 -22.48 -16.62 -1.15
CA LEU A 145 -23.91 -16.87 -1.19
C LEU A 145 -24.54 -16.96 0.20
N ALA A 146 -23.83 -17.54 1.18
CA ALA A 146 -24.27 -17.53 2.58
C ALA A 146 -24.37 -16.09 3.13
N LEU A 147 -23.39 -15.23 2.86
CA LEU A 147 -23.41 -13.82 3.26
C LEU A 147 -24.51 -13.03 2.55
N GLU A 148 -24.68 -13.22 1.24
CA GLU A 148 -25.78 -12.60 0.46
C GLU A 148 -27.15 -13.01 1.03
N LEU A 149 -27.32 -14.30 1.36
CA LEU A 149 -28.54 -14.81 1.96
C LEU A 149 -28.79 -14.19 3.34
N VAL A 150 -27.76 -14.16 4.20
CA VAL A 150 -27.84 -13.54 5.54
C VAL A 150 -28.22 -12.06 5.46
N GLU A 151 -27.62 -11.31 4.53
CA GLU A 151 -27.94 -9.89 4.32
C GLU A 151 -29.37 -9.69 3.83
N ALA A 152 -29.84 -10.53 2.91
CA ALA A 152 -31.20 -10.45 2.39
C ALA A 152 -32.25 -10.83 3.46
N LEU A 153 -31.97 -11.86 4.28
CA LEU A 153 -32.84 -12.25 5.40
C LEU A 153 -32.91 -11.15 6.47
N GLU A 154 -31.79 -10.48 6.77
CA GLU A 154 -31.76 -9.33 7.68
C GLU A 154 -32.62 -8.18 7.14
N GLY A 155 -32.51 -7.88 5.84
CA GLY A 155 -33.28 -6.81 5.19
C GLY A 155 -34.80 -7.05 5.17
N ALA A 156 -35.24 -8.31 5.24
CA ALA A 156 -36.65 -8.67 5.34
C ALA A 156 -37.26 -8.46 6.74
N ALA A 157 -36.45 -8.07 7.74
CA ALA A 157 -36.84 -7.89 9.14
C ALA A 157 -37.43 -9.14 9.83
N GLU A 158 -37.14 -10.32 9.29
CA GLU A 158 -37.59 -11.60 9.83
C GLU A 158 -36.46 -12.24 10.65
N THR A 159 -36.68 -12.37 11.95
CA THR A 159 -35.66 -12.88 12.88
C THR A 159 -35.62 -14.40 12.93
N ASP A 160 -36.72 -15.09 12.62
CA ASP A 160 -36.84 -16.53 12.84
C ASP A 160 -35.78 -17.36 12.05
N PRO A 161 -35.61 -17.18 10.73
CA PRO A 161 -34.60 -17.93 9.97
C PRO A 161 -33.15 -17.51 10.25
N LEU A 162 -32.94 -16.40 10.97
CA LEU A 162 -31.62 -15.96 11.40
C LEU A 162 -31.29 -16.42 12.83
N VAL A 163 -32.30 -16.51 13.70
CA VAL A 163 -32.16 -16.96 15.10
C VAL A 163 -31.95 -18.48 15.17
N ASP A 164 -32.62 -19.24 14.31
CA ASP A 164 -32.40 -20.68 14.10
C ASP A 164 -31.93 -20.93 12.66
N PRO A 165 -30.65 -20.61 12.35
CA PRO A 165 -30.14 -20.70 11.01
C PRO A 165 -30.09 -22.15 10.54
N ASP A 166 -30.35 -22.37 9.25
CA ASP A 166 -30.16 -23.71 8.68
C ASP A 166 -28.69 -24.16 8.85
N PRO A 167 -28.43 -25.41 9.30
CA PRO A 167 -27.07 -25.90 9.52
C PRO A 167 -26.15 -25.79 8.30
N THR A 168 -26.70 -25.78 7.08
CA THR A 168 -25.93 -25.61 5.85
C THR A 168 -25.34 -24.20 5.72
N ILE A 169 -26.05 -23.16 6.17
CA ILE A 169 -25.55 -21.78 6.23
C ILE A 169 -24.38 -21.72 7.21
N THR A 170 -24.59 -22.23 8.43
CA THR A 170 -23.56 -22.29 9.47
C THR A 170 -22.32 -23.05 9.00
N SER A 171 -22.51 -24.21 8.36
CA SER A 171 -21.41 -25.04 7.83
C SER A 171 -20.62 -24.32 6.73
N ALA A 172 -21.31 -23.66 5.78
CA ALA A 172 -20.65 -22.92 4.71
C ALA A 172 -19.84 -21.73 5.24
N LEU A 173 -20.40 -20.97 6.20
CA LEU A 173 -19.66 -19.90 6.87
C LEU A 173 -18.49 -20.44 7.70
N ALA A 174 -18.66 -21.56 8.39
CA ALA A 174 -17.58 -22.19 9.17
C ALA A 174 -16.44 -22.72 8.28
N ALA A 175 -16.75 -23.10 7.04
CA ALA A 175 -15.76 -23.52 6.05
C ALA A 175 -15.06 -22.34 5.34
N TRP A 176 -15.57 -21.11 5.49
CA TRP A 176 -14.94 -19.91 4.94
C TRP A 176 -13.61 -19.64 5.64
N SER A 177 -12.57 -19.40 4.85
CA SER A 177 -11.25 -19.01 5.32
C SER A 177 -10.88 -17.64 4.75
N PRO A 178 -11.35 -16.54 5.36
CA PRO A 178 -11.04 -15.20 4.87
C PRO A 178 -9.53 -15.01 4.84
N SER A 179 -9.05 -14.49 3.73
CA SER A 179 -7.65 -14.38 3.35
C SER A 179 -7.22 -12.95 3.04
N THR A 180 -8.19 -12.04 2.95
CA THR A 180 -7.97 -10.61 2.69
C THR A 180 -8.50 -9.76 3.85
N ALA A 181 -7.96 -8.54 3.97
CA ALA A 181 -8.42 -7.58 4.97
C ALA A 181 -9.91 -7.21 4.80
N ASP A 182 -10.38 -7.13 3.55
CA ASP A 182 -11.78 -6.81 3.24
C ASP A 182 -12.71 -7.95 3.65
N GLU A 183 -12.35 -9.20 3.37
CA GLU A 183 -13.12 -10.38 3.81
C GLU A 183 -13.23 -10.47 5.33
N ILE A 184 -12.14 -10.21 6.07
CA ILE A 184 -12.16 -10.18 7.54
C ILE A 184 -13.08 -9.06 8.04
N ARG A 185 -13.04 -7.88 7.41
CA ARG A 185 -13.92 -6.76 7.76
C ARG A 185 -15.38 -7.11 7.52
N THR A 186 -15.71 -7.67 6.36
CA THR A 186 -17.05 -8.15 6.04
C THR A 186 -17.53 -9.21 7.04
N ALA A 187 -16.67 -10.14 7.45
CA ALA A 187 -17.01 -11.15 8.45
C ALA A 187 -17.39 -10.51 9.79
N ARG A 188 -16.60 -9.54 10.26
CA ARG A 188 -16.82 -8.83 11.54
C ARG A 188 -18.05 -7.92 11.51
N GLU A 189 -18.24 -7.17 10.43
CA GLU A 189 -19.43 -6.33 10.24
C GLU A 189 -20.69 -7.20 10.22
N THR A 190 -20.64 -8.35 9.54
CA THR A 190 -21.75 -9.30 9.51
C THR A 190 -21.96 -9.96 10.87
N ARG A 191 -20.90 -10.33 11.60
CA ARG A 191 -20.98 -10.80 12.99
C ARG A 191 -21.74 -9.79 13.86
N ASP A 192 -21.38 -8.51 13.80
CA ASP A 192 -21.97 -7.47 14.63
C ASP A 192 -23.44 -7.20 14.27
N ARG A 193 -23.81 -7.37 13.00
CA ARG A 193 -25.21 -7.38 12.55
C ARG A 193 -25.97 -8.59 13.12
N MET A 194 -25.42 -9.79 12.97
CA MET A 194 -26.04 -11.03 13.47
C MET A 194 -26.21 -11.02 15.00
N ALA A 195 -25.23 -10.51 15.74
CA ALA A 195 -25.32 -10.36 17.19
C ALA A 195 -26.47 -9.42 17.59
N ARG A 196 -26.67 -8.29 16.87
CA ARG A 196 -27.78 -7.35 17.11
C ARG A 196 -29.14 -7.95 16.74
N ALA A 197 -29.20 -8.81 15.74
CA ALA A 197 -30.41 -9.52 15.32
C ALA A 197 -30.78 -10.71 16.24
N GLY A 198 -29.92 -11.06 17.22
CA GLY A 198 -30.12 -12.22 18.09
C GLY A 198 -29.68 -13.56 17.48
N ALA A 199 -29.08 -13.54 16.28
CA ALA A 199 -28.52 -14.69 15.58
C ALA A 199 -27.17 -15.12 16.19
N THR A 200 -27.20 -15.57 17.45
CA THR A 200 -26.00 -15.83 18.26
C THR A 200 -25.09 -16.92 17.68
N GLU A 201 -25.64 -17.95 17.04
CA GLU A 201 -24.86 -19.02 16.42
C GLU A 201 -24.07 -18.51 15.21
N LEU A 202 -24.73 -17.79 14.28
CA LEU A 202 -24.08 -17.17 13.13
C LEU A 202 -23.00 -16.17 13.56
N ALA A 203 -23.30 -15.34 14.57
CA ALA A 203 -22.33 -14.42 15.13
C ALA A 203 -21.11 -15.16 15.69
N ALA A 204 -21.29 -16.26 16.43
CA ALA A 204 -20.18 -17.05 16.97
C ALA A 204 -19.31 -17.71 15.87
N VAL A 205 -19.93 -18.14 14.77
CA VAL A 205 -19.22 -18.71 13.61
C VAL A 205 -18.39 -17.63 12.91
N LEU A 206 -19.00 -16.48 12.60
CA LEU A 206 -18.33 -15.35 11.94
C LEU A 206 -17.21 -14.78 12.81
N ASP A 207 -17.39 -14.72 14.14
CA ASP A 207 -16.35 -14.31 15.07
C ASP A 207 -15.10 -15.20 14.96
N ARG A 208 -15.29 -16.51 15.04
CA ARG A 208 -14.22 -17.50 14.92
C ARG A 208 -13.52 -17.41 13.56
N VAL A 209 -14.29 -17.41 12.48
CA VAL A 209 -13.79 -17.35 11.11
C VAL A 209 -12.97 -16.08 10.87
N SER A 210 -13.46 -14.93 11.36
CA SER A 210 -12.76 -13.66 11.26
C SER A 210 -11.48 -13.61 12.09
N ARG A 211 -11.47 -14.20 13.30
CA ARG A 211 -10.29 -14.30 14.17
C ARG A 211 -9.23 -15.19 13.52
N ASP A 212 -9.60 -16.40 13.10
CA ASP A 212 -8.68 -17.35 12.48
C ASP A 212 -8.09 -16.78 11.17
N GLY A 213 -8.91 -16.05 10.38
CA GLY A 213 -8.45 -15.35 9.19
C GLY A 213 -7.47 -14.21 9.51
N LEU A 214 -7.78 -13.41 10.54
CA LEU A 214 -6.90 -12.34 11.00
C LEU A 214 -5.56 -12.87 11.47
N GLU A 215 -5.54 -13.92 12.29
CA GLU A 215 -4.30 -14.53 12.78
C GLU A 215 -3.42 -15.00 11.62
N ARG A 216 -3.99 -15.65 10.60
CA ARG A 216 -3.25 -16.07 9.39
C ARG A 216 -2.72 -14.87 8.61
N LEU A 217 -3.54 -13.84 8.42
CA LEU A 217 -3.17 -12.65 7.66
C LEU A 217 -2.04 -11.86 8.35
N VAL A 218 -2.15 -11.67 9.66
CA VAL A 218 -1.12 -11.02 10.49
C VAL A 218 0.16 -11.83 10.49
N ALA A 219 0.08 -13.16 10.63
CA ALA A 219 1.26 -14.02 10.61
C ALA A 219 2.00 -13.97 9.26
N ALA A 220 1.26 -13.99 8.14
CA ALA A 220 1.82 -13.86 6.81
C ALA A 220 2.47 -12.48 6.61
N LEU A 221 1.76 -11.40 6.94
CA LEU A 221 2.30 -10.05 6.82
C LEU A 221 3.53 -9.83 7.72
N ALA A 222 3.51 -10.33 8.95
CA ALA A 222 4.65 -10.25 9.85
C ALA A 222 5.88 -10.99 9.31
N ALA A 223 5.68 -12.16 8.70
CA ALA A 223 6.75 -12.92 8.05
C ALA A 223 7.31 -12.15 6.84
N ASP A 224 6.45 -11.58 6.00
CA ASP A 224 6.86 -10.79 4.83
C ASP A 224 7.62 -9.51 5.25
N LEU A 225 7.16 -8.81 6.29
CA LEU A 225 7.86 -7.64 6.84
C LEU A 225 9.22 -8.00 7.44
N ALA A 226 9.30 -9.12 8.17
CA ALA A 226 10.56 -9.64 8.70
C ALA A 226 11.52 -10.08 7.58
N ALA A 227 11.00 -10.60 6.48
CA ALA A 227 11.75 -10.90 5.25
C ALA A 227 12.06 -9.66 4.41
N HIS A 228 11.57 -8.48 4.82
CA HIS A 228 11.72 -7.22 4.12
C HIS A 228 11.17 -7.23 2.69
N ASP A 229 10.04 -7.91 2.50
CA ASP A 229 9.30 -7.87 1.25
C ASP A 229 8.84 -6.45 0.93
N ARG A 230 9.08 -6.04 -0.32
CA ARG A 230 8.83 -4.66 -0.75
C ARG A 230 7.34 -4.34 -0.85
N ALA A 231 6.51 -5.31 -1.25
CA ALA A 231 5.08 -5.09 -1.38
C ALA A 231 4.43 -4.99 0.00
N ALA A 232 4.84 -5.83 0.95
CA ALA A 232 4.44 -5.73 2.35
C ALA A 232 4.84 -4.39 2.97
N GLU A 233 6.12 -3.99 2.84
CA GLU A 233 6.62 -2.69 3.32
C GLU A 233 5.78 -1.53 2.78
N LEU A 234 5.50 -1.52 1.47
CA LEU A 234 4.72 -0.47 0.82
C LEU A 234 3.25 -0.47 1.24
N SER A 235 2.65 -1.66 1.43
CA SER A 235 1.24 -1.75 1.86
C SER A 235 1.02 -1.17 3.25
N VAL A 236 2.00 -1.33 4.16
CA VAL A 236 1.99 -0.71 5.50
C VAL A 236 2.14 0.81 5.39
N VAL A 237 3.09 1.31 4.60
CA VAL A 237 3.30 2.76 4.38
C VAL A 237 2.13 3.43 3.62
N ASN A 238 1.28 2.66 2.96
CA ASN A 238 0.09 3.19 2.29
C ASN A 238 -1.14 3.21 3.22
N GLY A 239 -1.01 2.81 4.48
CA GLY A 239 -2.10 2.77 5.45
C GLY A 239 -3.12 1.64 5.20
N THR A 240 -2.79 0.64 4.38
CA THR A 240 -3.71 -0.50 4.10
C THR A 240 -4.06 -1.28 5.37
N TRP A 241 -3.18 -1.24 6.36
CA TRP A 241 -3.25 -2.00 7.59
C TRP A 241 -3.52 -1.15 8.84
N ASP A 242 -3.84 0.15 8.68
CA ASP A 242 -4.03 1.07 9.82
C ASP A 242 -5.17 0.65 10.75
N TRP A 243 -6.18 -0.04 10.20
CA TRP A 243 -7.30 -0.58 10.97
C TRP A 243 -6.89 -1.68 11.98
N LEU A 244 -5.67 -2.21 11.89
CA LEU A 244 -5.11 -3.18 12.83
C LEU A 244 -4.39 -2.55 14.03
N ALA A 245 -4.26 -1.21 14.08
CA ALA A 245 -3.48 -0.56 15.15
C ALA A 245 -4.06 -0.80 16.56
N ASP A 246 -5.38 -0.99 16.66
CA ASP A 246 -6.09 -1.21 17.92
C ASP A 246 -6.41 -2.69 18.19
N GLU A 247 -5.98 -3.61 17.32
CA GLU A 247 -6.34 -5.02 17.36
C GLU A 247 -5.32 -5.84 18.17
N PRO A 248 -5.66 -6.42 19.33
CA PRO A 248 -4.70 -7.14 20.16
C PRO A 248 -4.10 -8.36 19.44
N GLU A 249 -4.85 -9.01 18.56
CA GLU A 249 -4.38 -10.12 17.73
C GLU A 249 -3.30 -9.70 16.70
N ALA A 250 -3.20 -8.40 16.39
CA ALA A 250 -2.22 -7.84 15.46
C ALA A 250 -0.90 -7.39 16.14
N ALA A 251 -0.68 -7.73 17.42
CA ALA A 251 0.48 -7.31 18.20
C ALA A 251 1.84 -7.58 17.52
N ALA A 252 1.94 -8.61 16.67
CA ALA A 252 3.15 -8.92 15.90
C ALA A 252 3.52 -7.83 14.88
N ILE A 253 2.54 -7.13 14.31
CA ILE A 253 2.75 -6.09 13.31
C ILE A 253 2.69 -4.66 13.87
N HIS A 254 2.20 -4.46 15.10
CA HIS A 254 2.08 -3.12 15.72
C HIS A 254 3.36 -2.27 15.63
N PRO A 255 4.59 -2.78 15.87
CA PRO A 255 5.79 -1.97 15.75
C PRO A 255 6.03 -1.40 14.33
N TRP A 256 5.54 -2.10 13.32
CA TRP A 256 5.62 -1.66 11.92
C TRP A 256 4.56 -0.60 11.63
N LEU A 257 3.35 -0.73 12.20
CA LEU A 257 2.29 0.29 12.10
C LEU A 257 2.70 1.58 12.83
N GLU A 258 3.31 1.47 14.01
CA GLU A 258 3.90 2.62 14.74
C GLU A 258 4.95 3.34 13.89
N ALA A 259 5.81 2.60 13.18
CA ALA A 259 6.79 3.17 12.27
C ALA A 259 6.13 3.81 11.02
N ALA A 260 5.00 3.28 10.57
CA ALA A 260 4.22 3.82 9.46
C ALA A 260 3.72 5.23 9.74
N VAL A 261 3.42 5.58 11.00
CA VAL A 261 3.06 6.95 11.41
C VAL A 261 4.13 7.95 10.98
N VAL A 262 5.41 7.64 11.16
CA VAL A 262 6.53 8.45 10.64
C VAL A 262 6.65 8.30 9.12
N GLY A 263 6.46 7.08 8.61
CA GLY A 263 6.48 6.76 7.17
C GLY A 263 5.43 7.51 6.33
N HIS A 264 4.33 7.95 6.93
CA HIS A 264 3.27 8.73 6.29
C HIS A 264 3.62 10.22 6.15
N LEU A 265 4.59 10.72 6.91
CA LEU A 265 5.02 12.11 6.81
C LEU A 265 5.79 12.36 5.49
N PRO A 266 5.71 13.58 4.93
CA PRO A 266 6.61 14.02 3.87
C PRO A 266 8.06 13.76 4.27
N ARG A 267 8.89 13.31 3.32
CA ARG A 267 10.25 12.82 3.60
C ARG A 267 11.08 13.81 4.39
N GLU A 268 10.95 15.10 4.09
CA GLU A 268 11.61 16.22 4.74
C GLU A 268 11.20 16.45 6.21
N GLN A 269 10.03 15.97 6.64
CA GLN A 269 9.52 16.12 8.01
C GLN A 269 9.86 14.93 8.92
N ARG A 270 10.27 13.79 8.33
CA ARG A 270 10.49 12.55 9.09
C ARG A 270 11.60 12.66 10.12
N ALA A 271 12.69 13.36 9.78
CA ALA A 271 13.82 13.55 10.69
C ALA A 271 13.41 14.29 11.96
N GLU A 272 12.51 15.26 11.86
CA GLU A 272 12.00 16.05 13.00
C GLU A 272 11.03 15.28 13.89
N ALA A 273 10.38 14.23 13.36
CA ALA A 273 9.43 13.40 14.11
C ALA A 273 10.10 12.30 14.96
N LEU A 274 11.29 11.83 14.56
CA LEU A 274 11.99 10.72 15.20
C LEU A 274 12.37 10.92 16.68
N PRO A 275 12.71 12.13 17.18
CA PRO A 275 13.01 12.32 18.60
C PRO A 275 11.83 12.04 19.55
N GLY A 276 10.59 12.13 19.04
CA GLY A 276 9.37 11.98 19.84
C GLY A 276 8.81 10.56 19.91
N VAL A 277 9.44 9.59 19.23
CA VAL A 277 8.93 8.22 19.12
C VAL A 277 10.01 7.20 19.46
N GLN A 278 9.61 6.08 20.07
CA GLN A 278 10.49 4.95 20.30
C GLN A 278 10.06 3.80 19.38
N LEU A 279 10.83 3.55 18.34
CA LEU A 279 10.57 2.52 17.34
C LEU A 279 11.53 1.34 17.53
N ARG A 280 11.16 0.19 16.95
CA ARG A 280 12.08 -0.95 16.86
C ARG A 280 13.07 -0.70 15.72
N ILE A 281 14.35 -1.06 15.95
CA ILE A 281 15.42 -0.85 14.95
C ILE A 281 15.04 -1.43 13.58
N ALA A 282 14.49 -2.64 13.54
CA ALA A 282 14.16 -3.35 12.30
C ALA A 282 13.08 -2.66 11.43
N THR A 283 12.34 -1.67 11.97
CA THR A 283 11.23 -1.01 11.25
C THR A 283 11.66 0.25 10.50
N TRP A 284 12.97 0.55 10.45
CA TRP A 284 13.53 1.64 9.67
C TRP A 284 13.09 1.68 8.20
N PRO A 285 12.89 0.55 7.48
CA PRO A 285 12.46 0.59 6.07
C PRO A 285 11.07 1.21 5.90
N ILE A 286 10.21 1.13 6.93
CA ILE A 286 8.88 1.75 6.95
C ILE A 286 9.01 3.24 7.30
N ALA A 287 9.71 3.55 8.40
CA ALA A 287 9.79 4.92 8.91
C ALA A 287 10.53 5.84 7.94
N ILE A 288 11.75 5.48 7.52
CA ILE A 288 12.62 6.34 6.71
C ILE A 288 12.72 5.93 5.23
N GLY A 289 12.08 4.81 4.86
CA GLY A 289 12.14 4.26 3.50
C GLY A 289 13.47 3.57 3.20
N ARG A 290 13.80 3.40 1.91
CA ARG A 290 15.13 2.96 1.46
C ARG A 290 16.00 4.19 1.18
N PRO A 291 16.88 4.60 2.11
CA PRO A 291 17.63 5.84 1.96
C PRO A 291 18.65 5.72 0.81
N ILE A 292 18.85 6.83 0.12
CA ILE A 292 19.84 7.01 -0.92
C ILE A 292 20.85 8.02 -0.39
N LEU A 293 22.08 7.56 -0.09
CA LEU A 293 23.14 8.44 0.40
C LEU A 293 23.87 9.10 -0.77
N PRO A 294 24.27 10.38 -0.67
CA PRO A 294 24.20 11.24 0.53
C PRO A 294 22.87 11.97 0.74
N ARG A 295 21.93 11.90 -0.21
CA ARG A 295 20.68 12.68 -0.18
C ARG A 295 19.93 12.56 1.14
N ASP A 296 19.96 11.38 1.75
CA ASP A 296 19.22 11.06 2.97
C ASP A 296 20.10 10.96 4.23
N ASN A 297 21.34 11.46 4.19
CA ASN A 297 22.28 11.43 5.31
C ASN A 297 21.66 11.95 6.62
N LEU A 298 21.01 13.12 6.59
CA LEU A 298 20.40 13.73 7.77
C LEU A 298 19.24 12.91 8.33
N LEU A 299 18.44 12.29 7.45
CA LEU A 299 17.33 11.42 7.87
C LEU A 299 17.84 10.14 8.53
N VAL A 300 18.88 9.53 7.95
CA VAL A 300 19.53 8.35 8.54
C VAL A 300 20.22 8.72 9.85
N ALA A 301 20.92 9.86 9.92
CA ALA A 301 21.54 10.34 11.15
C ALA A 301 20.52 10.54 12.27
N ALA A 302 19.37 11.14 11.98
CA ALA A 302 18.28 11.28 12.94
C ALA A 302 17.76 9.92 13.43
N TRP A 303 17.61 8.93 12.53
CA TRP A 303 17.23 7.58 12.92
C TRP A 303 18.26 6.95 13.87
N LEU A 304 19.54 7.01 13.49
CA LEU A 304 20.63 6.41 14.25
C LEU A 304 20.73 7.00 15.67
N ARG A 305 20.56 8.31 15.83
CA ARG A 305 20.62 8.98 17.15
C ARG A 305 19.52 8.52 18.12
N HIS A 306 18.35 8.16 17.62
CA HIS A 306 17.18 7.89 18.46
C HIS A 306 16.82 6.40 18.56
N GLN A 307 17.04 5.64 17.49
CA GLN A 307 16.51 4.28 17.37
C GLN A 307 17.63 3.23 17.40
N GLY A 308 18.79 3.53 16.80
CA GLY A 308 19.91 2.59 16.66
C GLY A 308 20.04 2.02 15.24
N ILE A 309 20.83 0.96 15.11
CA ILE A 309 21.23 0.40 13.80
C ILE A 309 21.24 -1.13 13.82
N ASP A 310 20.75 -1.75 12.75
CA ASP A 310 20.87 -3.19 12.48
C ASP A 310 21.86 -3.45 11.34
N ALA A 311 22.19 -4.71 11.08
CA ALA A 311 23.15 -5.10 10.05
C ALA A 311 22.75 -4.61 8.65
N ARG A 312 21.45 -4.50 8.34
CA ARG A 312 20.98 -4.09 7.02
C ARG A 312 21.15 -2.60 6.81
N LEU A 313 20.78 -1.78 7.80
CA LEU A 313 21.01 -0.33 7.77
C LEU A 313 22.51 -0.04 7.81
N ALA A 314 23.30 -0.79 8.59
CA ALA A 314 24.75 -0.69 8.61
C ALA A 314 25.37 -0.91 7.23
N ALA A 315 24.94 -1.95 6.49
CA ALA A 315 25.41 -2.18 5.13
C ALA A 315 25.05 -1.02 4.18
N VAL A 316 23.87 -0.41 4.32
CA VAL A 316 23.47 0.77 3.53
C VAL A 316 24.36 1.98 3.84
N VAL A 317 24.61 2.25 5.12
CA VAL A 317 25.50 3.35 5.56
C VAL A 317 26.93 3.12 5.08
N ARG A 318 27.47 1.92 5.30
CA ARG A 318 28.81 1.53 4.83
C ARG A 318 28.97 1.74 3.33
N ASN A 319 28.03 1.26 2.52
CA ASN A 319 28.11 1.43 1.07
C ASN A 319 28.11 2.91 0.66
N GLY A 320 27.32 3.75 1.34
CA GLY A 320 27.33 5.21 1.13
C GLY A 320 28.67 5.86 1.51
N LEU A 321 29.27 5.46 2.63
CA LEU A 321 30.56 5.98 3.10
C LEU A 321 31.75 5.50 2.26
N THR A 322 31.73 4.27 1.78
CA THR A 322 32.74 3.76 0.83
C THR A 322 32.70 4.55 -0.49
N GLY A 323 31.50 4.91 -0.96
CA GLY A 323 31.33 5.83 -2.09
C GLY A 323 32.00 7.19 -1.84
N LEU A 324 31.80 7.77 -0.65
CA LEU A 324 32.47 9.01 -0.24
C LEU A 324 34.00 8.90 -0.29
N ARG A 325 34.58 7.83 0.27
CA ARG A 325 36.05 7.66 0.31
C ARG A 325 36.68 7.51 -1.07
N SER A 326 35.91 7.03 -2.05
CA SER A 326 36.37 6.94 -3.44
C SER A 326 36.43 8.29 -4.18
N GLY A 327 36.14 9.41 -3.50
CA GLY A 327 36.11 10.75 -4.10
C GLY A 327 34.87 11.01 -4.96
N GLN A 328 33.87 10.12 -4.91
CA GLN A 328 32.60 10.32 -5.60
C GLN A 328 31.67 11.17 -4.72
N GLY A 329 31.73 12.49 -4.86
CA GLY A 329 30.76 13.37 -4.21
C GLY A 329 31.20 14.83 -4.12
N SER A 330 30.23 15.72 -3.99
CA SER A 330 30.46 17.09 -3.54
C SER A 330 30.65 17.12 -2.02
N SER A 331 31.44 18.05 -1.50
CA SER A 331 31.52 18.32 -0.07
C SER A 331 30.14 18.60 0.51
N ASP A 332 29.72 17.85 1.53
CA ASP A 332 28.39 17.97 2.14
C ASP A 332 28.50 17.77 3.66
N PRO A 333 28.09 18.76 4.48
CA PRO A 333 28.20 18.65 5.94
C PRO A 333 27.35 17.52 6.53
N SER A 334 26.36 17.02 5.78
CA SER A 334 25.54 15.89 6.24
C SER A 334 26.33 14.58 6.41
N TYR A 335 27.52 14.46 5.80
CA TYR A 335 28.38 13.31 6.03
C TYR A 335 28.97 13.26 7.45
N ASP A 336 29.41 14.41 7.98
CA ASP A 336 29.86 14.49 9.38
C ASP A 336 28.73 14.16 10.33
N GLU A 337 27.53 14.73 10.10
CA GLU A 337 26.32 14.43 10.87
C GLU A 337 25.97 12.93 10.86
N LEU A 338 26.13 12.26 9.72
CA LEU A 338 25.90 10.81 9.60
C LEU A 338 26.97 10.02 10.38
N LEU A 339 28.25 10.35 10.21
CA LEU A 339 29.35 9.65 10.88
C LEU A 339 29.32 9.85 12.40
N ASP A 340 29.03 11.06 12.86
CA ASP A 340 28.77 11.39 14.25
C ASP A 340 27.58 10.58 14.81
N ALA A 341 26.49 10.49 14.05
CA ALA A 341 25.34 9.69 14.44
C ALA A 341 25.67 8.20 14.52
N VAL A 342 26.53 7.66 13.65
CA VAL A 342 27.02 6.27 13.76
C VAL A 342 27.90 6.11 15.01
N LEU A 343 28.83 7.04 15.28
CA LEU A 343 29.67 7.02 16.49
C LEU A 343 28.84 6.90 17.77
N HIS A 344 27.71 7.60 17.83
CA HIS A 344 26.87 7.71 19.02
C HIS A 344 25.58 6.88 18.98
N ALA A 345 25.36 6.07 17.94
CA ALA A 345 24.13 5.29 17.84
C ALA A 345 24.02 4.30 19.02
N PRO A 346 22.81 4.05 19.56
CA PRO A 346 22.60 3.01 20.54
C PRO A 346 22.71 1.63 19.87
N TYR A 347 23.65 0.82 20.34
CA TYR A 347 23.84 -0.57 19.90
C TYR A 347 23.23 -1.52 20.94
N ARG A 348 22.37 -2.44 20.49
CA ARG A 348 21.81 -3.52 21.33
C ARG A 348 22.53 -4.83 20.98
N GLY A 349 23.61 -5.13 21.68
CA GLY A 349 24.41 -6.34 21.46
C GLY A 349 25.76 -6.26 22.16
N ALA A 350 26.51 -7.36 22.13
CA ALA A 350 27.92 -7.36 22.55
C ALA A 350 28.82 -6.71 21.48
N ASP A 351 28.43 -6.82 20.21
CA ASP A 351 29.23 -6.40 19.06
C ASP A 351 28.46 -5.45 18.14
N PHE A 352 29.21 -4.60 17.45
CA PHE A 352 28.71 -3.70 16.41
C PHE A 352 28.22 -4.54 15.20
N PRO A 353 27.08 -4.22 14.56
CA PRO A 353 26.45 -5.13 13.59
C PRO A 353 27.18 -5.29 12.25
N ASP A 354 28.18 -4.46 11.96
CA ASP A 354 29.02 -4.48 10.76
C ASP A 354 30.45 -4.04 11.11
N GLU A 355 31.41 -4.96 11.04
CA GLU A 355 32.81 -4.74 11.42
C GLU A 355 33.49 -3.67 10.56
N GLU A 356 33.24 -3.67 9.25
CA GLU A 356 33.83 -2.69 8.33
C GLU A 356 33.31 -1.27 8.61
N LEU A 357 32.01 -1.13 8.93
CA LEU A 357 31.46 0.16 9.35
C LEU A 357 32.04 0.59 10.69
N ALA A 358 32.26 -0.33 11.64
CA ALA A 358 32.90 -0.02 12.90
C ALA A 358 34.33 0.51 12.69
N GLU A 359 35.13 -0.15 11.84
CA GLU A 359 36.48 0.30 11.48
C GLU A 359 36.47 1.69 10.82
N LEU A 360 35.57 1.94 9.87
CA LEU A 360 35.41 3.26 9.24
C LEU A 360 35.09 4.33 10.28
N THR A 361 34.20 4.00 11.21
CA THR A 361 33.73 4.93 12.24
C THR A 361 34.83 5.23 13.27
N ILE A 362 35.58 4.21 13.70
CA ILE A 362 36.76 4.35 14.59
C ILE A 362 37.85 5.18 13.91
N GLY A 363 38.07 4.98 12.60
CA GLY A 363 39.01 5.79 11.82
C GLY A 363 38.59 7.26 11.72
N TYR A 364 37.29 7.54 11.69
CA TYR A 364 36.75 8.89 11.63
C TYR A 364 36.70 9.61 12.99
N ALA A 365 36.54 8.91 14.11
CA ALA A 365 36.47 9.51 15.45
C ALA A 365 37.55 10.60 15.74
N PRO A 366 38.86 10.34 15.52
CA PRO A 366 39.89 11.35 15.76
C PRO A 366 39.84 12.52 14.76
N VAL A 367 39.26 12.32 13.57
CA VAL A 367 39.02 13.39 12.59
C VAL A 367 37.92 14.31 13.10
N HIS A 368 36.83 13.76 13.62
CA HIS A 368 35.73 14.52 14.21
C HIS A 368 36.21 15.35 15.41
N GLU A 369 37.03 14.79 16.32
CA GLU A 369 37.64 15.55 17.41
C GLU A 369 38.49 16.73 16.93
N ARG A 370 39.25 16.55 15.84
CA ARG A 370 40.05 17.63 15.23
C ARG A 370 39.16 18.70 14.60
N ILE A 371 38.05 18.33 13.97
CA ILE A 371 37.06 19.27 13.43
C ILE A 371 36.51 20.15 14.55
N GLU A 372 36.07 19.56 15.65
CA GLU A 372 35.50 20.29 16.79
C GLU A 372 36.55 21.16 17.50
N ALA A 373 37.79 20.68 17.62
CA ALA A 373 38.91 21.47 18.11
C ALA A 373 39.24 22.66 17.19
N ALA A 374 39.19 22.48 15.87
CA ALA A 374 39.40 23.54 14.89
C ALA A 374 38.32 24.62 14.97
N ARG A 375 37.05 24.21 15.08
CA ARG A 375 35.90 25.12 15.22
C ARG A 375 35.99 25.94 16.51
N SER A 376 36.26 25.27 17.63
CA SER A 376 36.34 25.92 18.95
C SER A 376 37.44 26.98 19.03
N HIS A 377 38.56 26.77 18.33
CA HIS A 377 39.72 27.69 18.32
C HIS A 377 39.78 28.56 17.05
N ALA A 378 38.74 28.58 16.21
CA ALA A 378 38.72 29.31 14.94
C ALA A 378 39.15 30.79 15.13
N LYS A 379 38.69 31.43 16.21
CA LYS A 379 38.92 32.86 16.47
C LYS A 379 40.28 33.18 17.12
N ASP A 380 41.08 32.16 17.42
CA ASP A 380 42.38 32.36 18.06
C ASP A 380 43.40 32.96 17.09
N ARG A 381 44.25 33.86 17.61
CA ARG A 381 45.29 34.51 16.81
C ARG A 381 46.40 33.58 16.34
N ALA A 382 46.55 32.43 16.99
CA ALA A 382 47.54 31.40 16.68
C ALA A 382 46.83 30.04 16.66
N ASN A 383 45.93 29.87 15.68
CA ASN A 383 45.13 28.67 15.56
C ASN A 383 45.98 27.50 15.02
N ALA A 384 46.54 26.72 15.94
CA ALA A 384 47.33 25.53 15.61
C ALA A 384 46.47 24.33 15.16
N THR A 385 45.15 24.36 15.37
CA THR A 385 44.26 23.23 15.12
C THR A 385 43.75 23.16 13.67
N LEU A 386 43.97 24.18 12.84
CA LEU A 386 43.62 24.15 11.41
C LEU A 386 44.52 23.24 10.58
N LYS A 387 45.84 23.27 10.81
CA LYS A 387 46.81 22.52 9.99
C LYS A 387 46.60 21.00 10.04
N PRO A 388 46.30 20.38 11.20
CA PRO A 388 46.01 18.95 11.26
C PRO A 388 44.90 18.47 10.31
N LEU A 389 43.89 19.29 10.02
CA LEU A 389 42.79 18.91 9.12
C LEU A 389 43.25 18.62 7.68
N LEU A 390 44.39 19.17 7.25
CA LEU A 390 44.94 18.90 5.92
C LEU A 390 45.28 17.42 5.71
N GLY A 391 45.73 16.73 6.77
CA GLY A 391 46.04 15.30 6.73
C GLY A 391 44.81 14.44 6.50
N ASP A 392 43.63 14.93 6.90
CA ASP A 392 42.37 14.18 6.84
C ASP A 392 41.65 14.36 5.49
N LEU A 393 41.98 15.40 4.71
CA LEU A 393 41.31 15.70 3.44
C LEU A 393 41.47 14.60 2.38
N ALA A 394 42.58 13.85 2.41
CA ALA A 394 42.83 12.79 1.43
C ALA A 394 41.84 11.63 1.55
N GLU A 395 41.39 11.33 2.77
CA GLU A 395 40.50 10.19 3.07
C GLU A 395 39.06 10.64 3.33
N TRP A 396 38.89 11.78 4.00
CA TRP A 396 37.61 12.28 4.50
C TRP A 396 37.21 13.63 3.90
N GLY A 397 37.81 14.02 2.77
CA GLY A 397 37.62 15.30 2.09
C GLY A 397 36.16 15.79 2.05
N PRO A 398 35.19 14.99 1.56
CA PRO A 398 33.79 15.42 1.49
C PRO A 398 33.13 15.74 2.84
N ALA A 399 33.56 15.07 3.92
CA ALA A 399 33.08 15.31 5.28
C ALA A 399 33.85 16.46 5.95
N VAL A 400 35.17 16.56 5.76
CA VAL A 400 36.05 17.56 6.43
C VAL A 400 35.93 18.95 5.77
N ALA A 401 35.84 19.01 4.44
CA ALA A 401 35.90 20.27 3.70
C ALA A 401 34.86 21.32 4.12
N PRO A 402 33.57 20.98 4.36
CA PRO A 402 32.58 21.93 4.86
C PRO A 402 33.02 22.63 6.16
N HIS A 403 33.52 21.88 7.13
CA HIS A 403 33.98 22.43 8.41
C HIS A 403 35.28 23.21 8.26
N LEU A 404 36.20 22.74 7.40
CA LEU A 404 37.39 23.49 7.03
C LEU A 404 37.01 24.86 6.45
N GLY A 405 36.01 24.90 5.58
CA GLY A 405 35.45 26.14 5.04
C GLY A 405 34.95 27.10 6.11
N GLU A 406 34.16 26.62 7.08
CA GLU A 406 33.69 27.44 8.20
C GLU A 406 34.85 28.01 9.03
N CYS A 407 35.83 27.18 9.33
CA CYS A 407 37.03 27.56 10.05
C CYS A 407 37.85 28.60 9.28
N LEU A 408 38.05 28.42 7.97
CA LEU A 408 38.75 29.39 7.11
C LEU A 408 38.01 30.73 7.02
N LEU A 409 36.67 30.69 7.04
CA LEU A 409 35.88 31.91 7.06
C LEU A 409 36.10 32.68 8.37
N ASP A 410 36.07 32.01 9.52
CA ASP A 410 36.08 32.65 10.84
C ASP A 410 37.48 32.87 11.44
N ALA A 411 38.51 32.31 10.82
CA ALA A 411 39.89 32.41 11.30
C ALA A 411 40.45 33.83 11.28
N VAL A 412 41.11 34.20 12.38
CA VAL A 412 41.77 35.53 12.54
C VAL A 412 43.23 35.49 12.08
N ASP A 413 43.88 34.34 12.17
CA ASP A 413 45.27 34.14 11.72
C ASP A 413 45.35 34.05 10.19
N ALA A 414 45.58 35.19 9.54
CA ALA A 414 45.68 35.28 8.09
C ALA A 414 46.78 34.38 7.49
N ARG A 415 47.88 34.13 8.22
CA ARG A 415 48.97 33.26 7.73
C ARG A 415 48.56 31.80 7.75
N ALA A 416 47.86 31.38 8.80
CA ALA A 416 47.30 30.02 8.86
C ALA A 416 46.26 29.80 7.77
N VAL A 417 45.37 30.77 7.54
CA VAL A 417 44.36 30.73 6.45
C VAL A 417 45.04 30.61 5.10
N GLU A 418 46.05 31.44 4.81
CA GLU A 418 46.79 31.40 3.55
C GLU A 418 47.42 30.04 3.28
N TYR A 419 48.14 29.51 4.28
CA TYR A 419 48.79 28.21 4.19
C TYR A 419 47.76 27.10 3.97
N VAL A 420 46.73 27.02 4.82
CA VAL A 420 45.73 25.94 4.76
C VAL A 420 44.90 26.01 3.49
N ALA A 421 44.48 27.19 3.04
CA ALA A 421 43.74 27.35 1.79
C ALA A 421 44.57 26.96 0.56
N THR A 422 45.89 27.17 0.61
CA THR A 422 46.80 26.78 -0.48
C THR A 422 47.01 25.28 -0.51
N GLU A 423 47.31 24.66 0.63
CA GLU A 423 47.55 23.22 0.74
C GLU A 423 46.29 22.38 0.51
N ALA A 424 45.12 22.85 0.95
CA ALA A 424 43.86 22.15 0.74
C ALA A 424 43.39 22.19 -0.73
N GLY A 425 43.88 23.13 -1.54
CA GLY A 425 43.51 23.28 -2.94
C GLY A 425 42.01 23.39 -3.15
N ASP A 426 41.45 22.58 -4.05
CA ASP A 426 40.04 22.61 -4.43
C ASP A 426 39.10 22.35 -3.22
N TRP A 427 39.54 21.57 -2.23
CA TRP A 427 38.76 21.33 -1.00
C TRP A 427 38.49 22.60 -0.20
N ALA A 428 39.42 23.56 -0.18
CA ALA A 428 39.18 24.85 0.46
C ALA A 428 38.10 25.65 -0.27
N GLY A 429 38.07 25.59 -1.61
CA GLY A 429 37.03 26.22 -2.41
C GLY A 429 35.65 25.61 -2.15
N ASP A 430 35.56 24.29 -2.25
CA ASP A 430 34.32 23.54 -2.01
C ASP A 430 33.81 23.72 -0.57
N GLY A 431 34.72 23.66 0.40
CA GLY A 431 34.43 23.93 1.80
C GLY A 431 33.87 25.34 2.04
N VAL A 432 34.53 26.37 1.52
CA VAL A 432 34.05 27.76 1.63
C VAL A 432 32.68 27.93 0.97
N ARG A 433 32.48 27.35 -0.21
CA ARG A 433 31.18 27.35 -0.90
C ARG A 433 30.09 26.72 -0.01
N SER A 434 30.36 25.55 0.56
CA SER A 434 29.46 24.83 1.45
C SER A 434 29.10 25.64 2.71
N ALA A 435 30.11 26.20 3.38
CA ALA A 435 29.93 27.02 4.57
C ALA A 435 29.10 28.30 4.29
N LEU A 436 29.30 28.94 3.14
CA LEU A 436 28.51 30.10 2.72
C LEU A 436 27.05 29.72 2.44
N ARG A 437 26.79 28.58 1.77
CA ARG A 437 25.44 28.04 1.58
C ARG A 437 24.72 27.81 2.91
N SER A 438 25.41 27.15 3.85
CA SER A 438 24.88 26.85 5.18
C SER A 438 24.49 28.13 5.92
N ARG A 439 25.40 29.12 5.99
CA ARG A 439 25.11 30.43 6.62
C ARG A 439 23.98 31.18 5.94
N PHE A 440 23.89 31.10 4.61
CA PHE A 440 22.82 31.74 3.85
C PHE A 440 21.45 31.11 4.12
N ALA A 441 21.40 29.78 4.26
CA ALA A 441 20.19 29.06 4.64
C ALA A 441 19.76 29.39 6.08
N ALA A 442 20.72 29.36 7.02
CA ALA A 442 20.51 29.66 8.44
C ALA A 442 20.05 31.11 8.70
N ALA A 443 20.43 32.06 7.84
CA ALA A 443 19.95 33.45 7.90
C ALA A 443 18.42 33.61 7.74
N GLY A 444 17.70 32.53 7.40
CA GLY A 444 16.24 32.52 7.29
C GLY A 444 15.75 33.50 6.22
N LYS A 445 14.58 34.11 6.40
CA LYS A 445 14.05 35.13 5.47
C LYS A 445 14.58 36.55 5.74
N SER A 446 15.46 36.72 6.73
CA SER A 446 16.00 38.03 7.09
C SER A 446 16.88 38.58 5.96
N GLY A 447 16.46 39.72 5.39
CA GLY A 447 17.19 40.37 4.30
C GLY A 447 18.61 40.77 4.70
N THR A 448 18.78 41.31 5.91
CA THR A 448 20.07 41.80 6.43
C THR A 448 21.08 40.67 6.63
N ALA A 449 20.71 39.60 7.33
CA ALA A 449 21.61 38.48 7.56
C ALA A 449 22.05 37.79 6.25
N ARG A 450 21.12 37.64 5.28
CA ARG A 450 21.47 37.13 3.95
C ARG A 450 22.39 38.07 3.18
N SER A 451 22.13 39.38 3.25
CA SER A 451 22.97 40.41 2.68
C SER A 451 24.40 40.33 3.22
N ASP A 452 24.58 40.14 4.53
CA ASP A 452 25.89 40.05 5.16
C ASP A 452 26.69 38.83 4.67
N VAL A 453 26.03 37.69 4.46
CA VAL A 453 26.68 36.49 3.89
C VAL A 453 27.14 36.75 2.46
N VAL A 454 26.33 37.41 1.63
CA VAL A 454 26.71 37.75 0.23
C VAL A 454 27.83 38.79 0.20
N LEU A 455 27.82 39.81 1.07
CA LEU A 455 28.92 40.78 1.20
C LEU A 455 30.22 40.09 1.62
N ARG A 456 30.13 39.15 2.56
CA ARG A 456 31.29 38.37 2.99
C ARG A 456 31.85 37.51 1.86
N ALA A 457 30.98 36.82 1.11
CA ALA A 457 31.37 36.06 -0.07
C ALA A 457 32.06 36.95 -1.12
N LEU A 458 31.52 38.13 -1.40
CA LEU A 458 32.12 39.09 -2.33
C LEU A 458 33.53 39.51 -1.89
N LYS A 459 33.72 39.81 -0.60
CA LYS A 459 35.03 40.16 -0.04
C LYS A 459 36.04 39.03 -0.18
N ILE A 460 35.61 37.77 0.00
CA ILE A 460 36.47 36.60 -0.14
C ILE A 460 36.82 36.35 -1.61
N ALA A 461 35.87 36.56 -2.52
CA ALA A 461 36.08 36.42 -3.95
C ALA A 461 37.09 37.45 -4.52
N ASP A 462 37.19 38.63 -3.91
CA ASP A 462 38.23 39.64 -4.20
C ASP A 462 39.56 39.37 -3.44
N GLY A 463 39.61 38.33 -2.60
CA GLY A 463 40.74 38.02 -1.74
C GLY A 463 41.94 37.41 -2.48
N PRO A 464 43.13 37.38 -1.85
CA PRO A 464 44.35 36.85 -2.46
C PRO A 464 44.38 35.31 -2.55
N HIS A 465 43.49 34.60 -1.83
CA HIS A 465 43.50 33.14 -1.76
C HIS A 465 42.62 32.52 -2.86
N ALA A 466 43.25 32.12 -3.97
CA ALA A 466 42.57 31.68 -5.18
C ALA A 466 41.51 30.58 -4.95
N ALA A 467 41.80 29.57 -4.11
CA ALA A 467 40.86 28.48 -3.81
C ALA A 467 39.60 28.99 -3.10
N MET A 468 39.76 29.76 -2.01
CA MET A 468 38.63 30.36 -1.28
C MET A 468 37.83 31.32 -2.17
N ALA A 469 38.54 32.12 -2.98
CA ALA A 469 37.91 33.05 -3.92
C ALA A 469 37.07 32.31 -4.97
N GLY A 470 37.58 31.19 -5.50
CA GLY A 470 36.85 30.30 -6.41
C GLY A 470 35.58 29.72 -5.77
N GLY A 471 35.67 29.24 -4.54
CA GLY A 471 34.52 28.75 -3.78
C GLY A 471 33.44 29.80 -3.52
N ALA A 472 33.87 30.99 -3.07
CA ALA A 472 32.96 32.12 -2.86
C ALA A 472 32.33 32.61 -4.17
N LEU A 473 33.09 32.59 -5.27
CA LEU A 473 32.58 32.93 -6.59
C LEU A 473 31.53 31.92 -7.08
N ALA A 474 31.79 30.62 -6.92
CA ALA A 474 30.84 29.56 -7.26
C ALA A 474 29.53 29.71 -6.47
N PHE A 475 29.62 30.03 -5.16
CA PHE A 475 28.45 30.36 -4.36
C PHE A 475 27.64 31.52 -4.93
N LEU A 476 28.31 32.63 -5.29
CA LEU A 476 27.65 33.82 -5.85
C LEU A 476 27.03 33.58 -7.24
N THR A 477 27.58 32.67 -8.04
CA THR A 477 27.20 32.52 -9.45
C THR A 477 26.29 31.32 -9.72
N GLU A 478 26.44 30.24 -8.97
CA GLU A 478 25.74 28.97 -9.21
C GLU A 478 24.62 28.71 -8.18
N ASP A 479 24.79 29.15 -6.93
CA ASP A 479 23.87 28.74 -5.84
C ASP A 479 22.78 29.75 -5.55
N LEU A 480 23.05 31.02 -5.83
CA LEU A 480 22.11 32.10 -5.60
C LEU A 480 21.26 32.34 -6.85
N LYS A 481 19.94 32.27 -6.67
CA LYS A 481 18.99 32.68 -7.72
C LYS A 481 19.24 34.15 -8.10
N SER A 482 19.21 34.44 -9.40
CA SER A 482 19.39 35.80 -9.93
C SER A 482 18.44 36.83 -9.33
N THR A 483 17.21 36.43 -9.01
CA THR A 483 16.21 37.28 -8.34
C THR A 483 16.59 37.60 -6.90
N THR A 484 17.12 36.62 -6.16
CA THR A 484 17.60 36.82 -4.79
C THR A 484 18.78 37.78 -4.76
N LEU A 485 19.74 37.61 -5.68
CA LEU A 485 20.86 38.53 -5.84
C LEU A 485 20.41 39.93 -6.22
N ALA A 486 19.47 40.07 -7.17
CA ALA A 486 18.96 41.38 -7.58
C ALA A 486 18.29 42.12 -6.41
N ARG A 487 17.57 41.41 -5.55
CA ARG A 487 16.95 41.97 -4.35
C ARG A 487 18.00 42.46 -3.35
N ILE A 488 18.94 41.58 -2.97
CA ILE A 488 20.04 41.93 -2.03
C ILE A 488 20.85 43.10 -2.59
N ARG A 489 21.15 43.08 -3.89
CA ARG A 489 21.84 44.14 -4.61
C ARG A 489 21.11 45.49 -4.50
N GLY A 490 19.78 45.49 -4.56
CA GLY A 490 18.96 46.72 -4.44
C GLY A 490 19.11 47.44 -3.10
N GLU A 491 19.46 46.70 -2.05
CA GLU A 491 19.62 47.22 -0.68
C GLU A 491 21.02 47.77 -0.41
N TRP A 492 21.98 47.55 -1.31
CA TRP A 492 23.38 47.93 -1.11
C TRP A 492 23.73 49.34 -1.60
N GLU A 493 24.76 49.93 -0.99
CA GLU A 493 25.39 51.13 -1.53
C GLU A 493 26.06 50.87 -2.88
N ARG A 494 26.21 51.93 -3.69
CA ARG A 494 26.74 51.85 -5.06
C ARG A 494 28.09 51.13 -5.18
N PRO A 495 29.08 51.34 -4.29
CA PRO A 495 30.38 50.67 -4.42
C PRO A 495 30.30 49.13 -4.32
N ALA A 496 29.49 48.59 -3.41
CA ALA A 496 29.34 47.15 -3.25
C ALA A 496 28.58 46.52 -4.43
N ARG A 497 27.57 47.23 -4.96
CA ARG A 497 26.85 46.83 -6.18
C ARG A 497 27.77 46.76 -7.39
N ASP A 498 28.56 47.81 -7.62
CA ASP A 498 29.43 47.90 -8.79
C ASP A 498 30.51 46.80 -8.76
N ARG A 499 31.00 46.44 -7.57
CA ARG A 499 31.91 45.30 -7.36
C ARG A 499 31.25 43.97 -7.71
N LEU A 500 30.07 43.68 -7.16
CA LEU A 500 29.33 42.48 -7.49
C LEU A 500 29.06 42.37 -9.00
N ASP A 501 28.68 43.48 -9.64
CA ASP A 501 28.42 43.51 -11.09
C ASP A 501 29.69 43.33 -11.92
N ALA A 502 30.85 43.83 -11.47
CA ALA A 502 32.13 43.57 -12.13
C ALA A 502 32.50 42.09 -12.03
N LEU A 503 32.35 41.49 -10.84
CA LEU A 503 32.67 40.10 -10.57
C LEU A 503 31.73 39.12 -11.30
N LEU A 504 30.42 39.37 -11.31
CA LEU A 504 29.48 38.56 -12.08
C LEU A 504 29.69 38.67 -13.60
N ARG A 505 30.26 39.78 -14.08
CA ARG A 505 30.63 39.94 -15.50
C ARG A 505 31.91 39.18 -15.85
N SER A 506 32.93 39.20 -15.01
CA SER A 506 34.17 38.46 -15.25
C SER A 506 33.96 36.94 -15.15
N ALA A 507 33.07 36.49 -14.28
CA ALA A 507 32.81 35.07 -14.04
C ALA A 507 31.89 34.42 -15.08
N ARG A 508 31.16 35.19 -15.90
CA ARG A 508 30.39 34.62 -17.00
C ARG A 508 31.36 34.30 -18.14
N PRO A 509 31.67 33.00 -18.41
CA PRO A 509 32.40 32.66 -19.62
C PRO A 509 31.61 33.24 -20.79
N ASP A 510 32.31 33.88 -21.72
CA ASP A 510 31.76 34.66 -22.82
C ASP A 510 30.92 33.75 -23.76
N ARG A 511 29.68 33.44 -23.34
CA ARG A 511 28.74 32.54 -24.04
C ARG A 511 28.38 33.06 -25.44
N ARG A 512 28.84 34.26 -25.80
CA ARG A 512 28.65 34.87 -27.13
C ARG A 512 29.58 34.31 -28.22
N ARG A 513 30.60 33.50 -27.91
CA ARG A 513 31.51 32.96 -28.96
C ARG A 513 31.08 31.65 -29.63
N GLY A 514 29.99 30.99 -29.22
CA GLY A 514 29.61 29.66 -29.74
C GLY A 514 28.44 29.59 -30.74
N LEU A 515 27.59 30.61 -30.86
CA LEU A 515 26.35 30.54 -31.67
C LEU A 515 26.43 31.30 -33.02
N GLY A 516 27.60 31.80 -33.38
CA GLY A 516 27.85 32.48 -34.66
C GLY A 516 28.24 31.57 -35.84
N GLY A 517 28.06 30.25 -35.69
CA GLY A 517 28.23 29.29 -36.78
C GLY A 517 27.13 29.48 -37.83
N ARG A 518 27.45 30.24 -38.88
CA ARG A 518 26.76 30.33 -40.18
C ARG A 518 25.83 29.12 -40.47
N PHE A 519 24.53 29.27 -40.23
CA PHE A 519 23.54 28.61 -41.08
C PHE A 519 23.58 29.28 -42.45
N GLY A 520 24.51 28.82 -43.27
CA GLY A 520 24.49 29.09 -44.70
C GLY A 520 23.19 28.54 -45.27
N LYS A 521 22.24 29.44 -45.59
CA LYS A 521 21.14 29.13 -46.50
C LYS A 521 21.75 28.72 -47.84
N ALA A 522 21.79 27.42 -48.13
CA ALA A 522 21.96 26.93 -49.48
C ALA A 522 20.67 27.27 -50.25
N LYS A 523 20.80 28.14 -51.25
CA LYS A 523 19.79 28.43 -52.26
C LYS A 523 20.34 27.90 -53.60
N GLY A 524 19.71 26.85 -54.13
CA GLY A 524 19.61 26.51 -55.56
C GLY A 524 20.85 25.99 -56.31
N ALA A 525 20.81 24.71 -56.70
CA ALA A 525 20.80 24.26 -58.10
C ALA A 525 20.19 22.85 -58.14
#